data_AF-A0A895KWJ9-F1
#
_entry.id   AF-A0A895KWJ9-F1
#
_cell.length_a   1.000
_cell.length_b   1.000
_cell.length_c   1.000
_cell.angle_alpha   90.00
_cell.angle_beta   90.00
_cell.angle_gamma   90.00
#
_symmetry.space_group_name_H-M   'P 1'
#
loop_
_entity.id
_entity.type
_entity.pdbx_description
1 polymer ?
#
loop_
_entity_poly.entity_id
_entity_poly.type
_entity_poly.pdbx_seq_one_letter_code
_entity_poly.pdbx_strand_id
1 'polypeptide(L)'
;NEEHTVSQCVQAVADGKADLIMKGLISTSELLKEVLKDKYNLKTNYRMSHIAIFNIPEYHKMLTVSDVAMNIAPGIKQKIEITSNLVYALKKMGIDSPKIGVLSAIENVNPKMQSSVDANEVVSYFNQEEPDLEIEGPIAFDAAINKKASIIKKIDSKISGNVDGLIVPQIESGNILYKSLVYLSNADV
;
A
#
# COMPACT_ATOMS: atom_id res chain seq x y z
N ASN A 1 29.11 18.14 1.16
CA ASN A 1 28.56 17.89 -0.19
C ASN A 1 27.41 16.90 -0.02
N GLU A 2 26.23 17.20 -0.58
CA GLU A 2 25.00 16.41 -0.40
C GLU A 2 25.15 14.99 -0.94
N GLU A 3 25.73 14.82 -2.13
CA GLU A 3 25.95 13.50 -2.76
C GLU A 3 26.81 12.57 -1.88
N HIS A 4 27.83 13.14 -1.24
CA HIS A 4 28.70 12.40 -0.30
C HIS A 4 27.92 11.95 0.95
N THR A 5 27.01 12.80 1.44
CA THR A 5 26.19 12.52 2.62
C THR A 5 25.20 11.40 2.35
N VAL A 6 24.54 11.43 1.18
CA VAL A 6 23.61 10.35 0.76
C VAL A 6 24.36 9.03 0.63
N SER A 7 25.50 9.02 -0.06
CA SER A 7 26.31 7.81 -0.24
C SER A 7 26.76 7.19 1.09
N GLN A 8 27.20 8.01 2.06
CA GLN A 8 27.57 7.53 3.39
C GLN A 8 26.39 6.99 4.19
N CYS A 9 25.22 7.64 4.10
CA CYS A 9 24.00 7.18 4.76
C CYS A 9 23.57 5.81 4.23
N VAL A 10 23.53 5.63 2.90
CA VAL A 10 23.19 4.35 2.27
C VAL A 10 24.25 3.28 2.59
N GLN A 11 25.54 3.64 2.57
CA GLN A 11 26.61 2.72 2.94
C GLN A 11 26.52 2.26 4.39
N ALA A 12 26.14 3.14 5.32
CA ALA A 12 26.00 2.77 6.73
C ALA A 12 24.94 1.67 6.92
N VAL A 13 23.83 1.73 6.19
CA VAL A 13 22.82 0.66 6.22
C VAL A 13 23.30 -0.60 5.50
N ALA A 14 23.94 -0.47 4.34
CA ALA A 14 24.52 -1.61 3.62
C ALA A 14 25.59 -2.35 4.45
N ASP A 15 26.35 -1.63 5.27
CA ASP A 15 27.38 -2.18 6.16
C ASP A 15 26.82 -2.71 7.49
N GLY A 16 25.51 -2.58 7.75
CA GLY A 16 24.88 -2.94 9.03
C GLY A 16 25.27 -2.03 10.20
N LYS A 17 25.77 -0.81 9.93
CA LYS A 17 26.08 0.22 10.94
C LYS A 17 24.85 1.07 11.31
N ALA A 18 23.76 0.94 10.56
CA ALA A 18 22.47 1.56 10.82
C ALA A 18 21.36 0.64 10.30
N ASP A 19 20.19 0.66 10.95
CA ASP A 19 19.07 -0.20 10.58
C ASP A 19 18.12 0.45 9.55
N LEU A 20 18.06 1.78 9.53
CA LEU A 20 17.06 2.54 8.76
C LEU A 20 17.67 3.78 8.10
N ILE A 21 17.13 4.12 6.92
CA ILE A 21 17.42 5.36 6.21
C ILE A 21 16.32 6.37 6.50
N MET A 22 16.68 7.55 7.03
CA MET A 22 15.75 8.67 7.19
C MET A 22 16.09 9.78 6.20
N LYS A 23 15.14 10.10 5.30
CA LYS A 23 15.32 11.18 4.31
C LYS A 23 15.25 12.55 4.99
N GLY A 24 16.37 13.28 4.98
CA GLY A 24 16.42 14.68 5.40
C GLY A 24 15.97 15.67 4.32
N LEU A 25 16.60 16.85 4.30
CA LEU A 25 16.37 17.94 3.34
C LEU A 25 17.01 17.66 1.96
N ILE A 26 16.70 16.51 1.37
CA ILE A 26 17.09 16.10 0.03
C ILE A 26 15.88 15.65 -0.77
N SER A 27 15.98 15.63 -2.09
CA SER A 27 14.90 15.10 -2.93
C SER A 27 14.80 13.58 -2.78
N THR A 28 13.58 13.06 -2.88
CA THR A 28 13.33 11.61 -2.88
C THR A 28 14.08 10.94 -4.05
N SER A 29 14.14 11.59 -5.20
CA SER A 29 14.84 11.09 -6.39
C SER A 29 16.34 10.92 -6.17
N GLU A 30 17.01 11.87 -5.51
CA GLU A 30 18.44 11.77 -5.18
C GLU A 30 18.73 10.62 -4.23
N LEU A 31 17.94 10.49 -3.16
CA LEU A 31 18.10 9.40 -2.21
C LEU A 31 17.92 8.04 -2.88
N LEU A 32 16.82 7.87 -3.62
CA LEU A 32 16.50 6.60 -4.28
C LEU A 32 17.52 6.23 -5.36
N LYS A 33 18.05 7.21 -6.09
CA LYS A 33 19.12 6.97 -7.07
C LYS A 33 20.36 6.34 -6.43
N GLU A 34 20.70 6.74 -5.21
CA GLU A 34 21.82 6.14 -4.48
C GLU A 34 21.44 4.75 -3.93
N VAL A 35 20.28 4.62 -3.27
CA VAL A 35 19.79 3.34 -2.69
C VAL A 35 19.71 2.23 -3.75
N LEU A 36 19.38 2.58 -4.99
CA LEU A 36 19.22 1.63 -6.10
C LEU A 36 20.53 1.15 -6.74
N LYS A 37 21.69 1.67 -6.32
CA LYS A 37 22.99 1.23 -6.88
C LYS A 37 23.33 -0.19 -6.42
N ASP A 38 23.74 -1.04 -7.36
CA ASP A 38 24.07 -2.45 -7.13
C ASP A 38 25.13 -2.67 -6.04
N LYS A 39 26.09 -1.76 -5.90
CA LYS A 39 27.17 -1.84 -4.90
C LYS A 39 26.69 -1.97 -3.45
N TYR A 40 25.46 -1.55 -3.16
CA TYR A 40 24.89 -1.61 -1.81
C TYR A 40 24.11 -2.89 -1.52
N ASN A 41 23.73 -3.66 -2.55
CA ASN A 41 22.93 -4.87 -2.40
C ASN A 41 21.63 -4.70 -1.57
N LEU A 42 21.02 -3.50 -1.62
CA LEU A 42 19.78 -3.18 -0.90
C LEU A 42 18.51 -3.43 -1.72
N LYS A 43 18.65 -3.75 -3.01
CA LYS A 43 17.51 -4.02 -3.90
C LYS A 43 16.92 -5.39 -3.58
N THR A 44 15.61 -5.48 -3.65
CA THR A 44 14.89 -6.75 -3.64
C THR A 44 14.37 -7.06 -5.05
N ASN A 45 13.78 -8.25 -5.24
CA ASN A 45 13.10 -8.61 -6.48
C ASN A 45 11.76 -7.88 -6.67
N TYR A 46 11.28 -7.19 -5.63
CA TYR A 46 10.02 -6.46 -5.65
C TYR A 46 10.29 -4.98 -5.87
N ARG A 47 9.39 -4.33 -6.62
CA ARG A 47 9.39 -2.89 -6.76
C ARG A 47 9.16 -2.20 -5.41
N MET A 48 9.89 -1.12 -5.16
CA MET A 48 9.64 -0.29 -3.97
C MET A 48 8.25 0.37 -4.02
N SER A 49 7.60 0.42 -2.86
CA SER A 49 6.28 1.03 -2.69
C SER A 49 6.21 1.79 -1.37
N HIS A 50 5.29 2.75 -1.30
CA HIS A 50 5.02 3.51 -0.08
C HIS A 50 3.82 2.97 0.68
N ILE A 51 4.00 2.68 1.98
CA ILE A 51 2.93 2.29 2.90
C ILE A 51 2.73 3.43 3.90
N ALA A 52 1.51 3.96 3.98
CA ALA A 52 1.09 4.85 5.06
C ALA A 52 0.25 4.07 6.08
N ILE A 53 0.49 4.29 7.37
CA ILE A 53 -0.22 3.63 8.47
C ILE A 53 -0.97 4.72 9.22
N PHE A 54 -2.28 4.60 9.31
CA PHE A 54 -3.13 5.61 9.93
C PHE A 54 -3.74 5.10 11.21
N ASN A 55 -3.69 5.91 12.26
CA ASN A 55 -4.55 5.79 13.43
C ASN A 55 -5.72 6.75 13.27
N ILE A 56 -6.89 6.24 12.89
CA ILE A 56 -8.08 7.04 12.60
C ILE A 56 -9.03 6.91 13.79
N PRO A 57 -9.45 8.00 14.46
CA PRO A 57 -10.32 7.93 15.64
C PRO A 57 -11.61 7.11 15.43
N GLU A 58 -12.18 7.18 14.22
CA GLU A 58 -13.42 6.51 13.85
C GLU A 58 -13.22 5.08 13.27
N TYR A 59 -11.98 4.57 13.24
CA TYR A 59 -11.68 3.21 12.81
C TYR A 59 -11.11 2.39 13.97
N HIS A 60 -11.61 1.17 14.18
CA HIS A 60 -11.35 0.37 15.39
C HIS A 60 -9.94 -0.24 15.46
N LYS A 61 -9.08 0.01 14.47
CA LYS A 61 -7.70 -0.46 14.40
C LYS A 61 -6.89 0.46 13.47
N MET A 62 -5.57 0.24 13.39
CA MET A 62 -4.74 0.92 12.40
C MET A 62 -5.17 0.51 10.98
N LEU A 63 -5.23 1.49 10.07
CA LEU A 63 -5.52 1.27 8.66
C LEU A 63 -4.28 1.57 7.83
N THR A 64 -3.89 0.65 6.95
CA THR A 64 -2.77 0.88 6.04
C THR A 64 -3.23 1.17 4.62
N VAL A 65 -2.54 2.06 3.91
CA VAL A 65 -2.86 2.43 2.52
C VAL A 65 -1.58 2.45 1.68
N SER A 66 -1.61 1.81 0.52
CA SER A 66 -0.50 1.75 -0.43
C SER A 66 -1.01 1.77 -1.88
N ASP A 67 -0.40 2.42 -2.86
CA ASP A 67 0.74 3.34 -2.79
C ASP A 67 0.25 4.80 -2.88
N VAL A 68 0.65 5.64 -1.93
CA VAL A 68 0.15 7.02 -1.82
C VAL A 68 1.16 8.10 -2.27
N ALA A 69 2.39 7.72 -2.64
CA ALA A 69 3.48 8.69 -2.83
C ALA A 69 4.58 8.32 -3.85
N MET A 70 4.65 7.08 -4.34
CA MET A 70 5.79 6.61 -5.13
C MET A 70 5.40 6.10 -6.53
N ASN A 71 4.38 5.25 -6.63
CA ASN A 71 3.99 4.62 -7.89
C ASN A 71 2.80 5.35 -8.54
N ILE A 72 3.06 6.06 -9.64
CA ILE A 72 2.10 6.98 -10.28
C ILE A 72 0.84 6.24 -10.77
N ALA A 73 0.98 5.37 -11.76
CA ALA A 73 -0.11 4.60 -12.34
C ALA A 73 0.36 3.15 -12.49
N PRO A 74 0.38 2.36 -11.40
CA PRO A 74 0.94 1.03 -11.43
C PRO A 74 0.10 0.10 -12.31
N GLY A 75 0.76 -0.66 -13.21
CA GLY A 75 0.11 -1.75 -13.93
C GLY A 75 -0.14 -2.98 -13.03
N ILE A 76 -0.83 -4.00 -13.54
CA ILE A 76 -1.20 -5.20 -12.78
C ILE A 76 0.00 -5.84 -12.06
N LYS A 77 1.09 -6.11 -12.78
CA LYS A 77 2.33 -6.67 -12.19
C LYS A 77 2.86 -5.82 -11.03
N GLN A 78 2.85 -4.50 -11.19
CA GLN A 78 3.32 -3.58 -10.16
C GLN A 78 2.36 -3.55 -8.97
N LYS A 79 1.04 -3.63 -9.19
CA LYS A 79 0.05 -3.73 -8.12
C LYS A 79 0.19 -5.02 -7.33
N ILE A 80 0.52 -6.14 -7.99
CA ILE A 80 0.84 -7.40 -7.31
C ILE A 80 2.05 -7.21 -6.40
N GLU A 81 3.16 -6.66 -6.90
CA GLU A 81 4.37 -6.41 -6.10
C GLU A 81 4.10 -5.43 -4.93
N ILE A 82 3.34 -4.36 -5.16
CA ILE A 82 2.92 -3.41 -4.12
C ILE A 82 2.08 -4.11 -3.04
N THR A 83 1.19 -5.01 -3.46
CA THR A 83 0.33 -5.79 -2.54
C THR A 83 1.17 -6.78 -1.73
N SER A 84 2.12 -7.48 -2.36
CA SER A 84 3.06 -8.36 -1.65
C SER A 84 3.88 -7.61 -0.60
N ASN A 85 4.38 -6.41 -0.92
CA ASN A 85 5.08 -5.56 0.05
C ASN A 85 4.18 -5.20 1.24
N LEU A 86 2.92 -4.85 0.99
CA LEU A 86 1.96 -4.50 2.04
C LEU A 86 1.66 -5.70 2.95
N VAL A 87 1.34 -6.86 2.36
CA VAL A 87 1.09 -8.11 3.10
C VAL A 87 2.30 -8.49 3.94
N TYR A 88 3.51 -8.41 3.36
CA TYR A 88 4.75 -8.68 4.06
C TYR A 88 4.95 -7.73 5.26
N ALA A 89 4.75 -6.43 5.06
CA ALA A 89 4.87 -5.43 6.12
C ALA A 89 3.87 -5.69 7.28
N LEU A 90 2.61 -5.96 6.95
CA LEU A 90 1.56 -6.25 7.94
C LEU A 90 1.88 -7.51 8.75
N LYS A 91 2.31 -8.59 8.08
CA LYS A 91 2.76 -9.82 8.76
C LYS A 91 3.96 -9.55 9.68
N LYS A 92 4.92 -8.71 9.26
CA LYS A 92 6.05 -8.28 10.11
C LYS A 92 5.65 -7.40 11.29
N MET A 93 4.52 -6.71 11.20
CA MET A 93 3.92 -5.95 12.30
C MET A 93 3.07 -6.83 13.25
N GLY A 94 2.97 -8.13 13.01
CA GLY A 94 2.23 -9.08 13.85
C GLY A 94 0.77 -9.31 13.43
N ILE A 95 0.38 -8.90 12.23
CA ILE A 95 -0.94 -9.21 11.65
C ILE A 95 -0.77 -10.44 10.75
N ASP A 96 -0.93 -11.63 11.32
CA ASP A 96 -0.63 -12.91 10.63
C ASP A 96 -1.54 -13.16 9.41
N SER A 97 -2.82 -12.78 9.53
CA SER A 97 -3.84 -12.93 8.47
C SER A 97 -4.44 -11.57 8.11
N PRO A 98 -3.70 -10.73 7.37
CA PRO A 98 -4.15 -9.39 7.04
C PRO A 98 -5.29 -9.41 6.03
N LYS A 99 -6.27 -8.52 6.23
CA LYS A 99 -7.43 -8.31 5.35
C LYS A 99 -7.13 -7.18 4.38
N ILE A 100 -7.00 -7.51 3.09
CA ILE A 100 -6.58 -6.57 2.06
C ILE A 100 -7.75 -6.22 1.13
N GLY A 101 -8.06 -4.93 1.01
CA GLY A 101 -9.02 -4.42 0.03
C GLY A 101 -8.32 -3.79 -1.17
N VAL A 102 -8.59 -4.29 -2.39
CA VAL A 102 -8.09 -3.68 -3.63
C VAL A 102 -9.14 -2.72 -4.18
N LEU A 103 -8.87 -1.42 -4.03
CA LEU A 103 -9.87 -0.38 -4.21
C LEU A 103 -10.23 -0.15 -5.68
N SER A 104 -11.50 0.12 -5.90
CA SER A 104 -12.05 0.72 -7.12
C SER A 104 -13.21 1.66 -6.74
N ALA A 105 -13.85 2.29 -7.72
CA ALA A 105 -15.04 3.12 -7.47
C ALA A 105 -16.34 2.30 -7.41
N ILE A 106 -16.27 1.02 -7.78
CA ILE A 106 -17.40 0.09 -7.88
C ILE A 106 -16.98 -1.29 -7.37
N GLU A 107 -17.96 -2.14 -7.11
CA GLU A 107 -17.75 -3.48 -6.53
C GLU A 107 -17.75 -4.61 -7.56
N ASN A 108 -18.29 -4.35 -8.75
CA ASN A 108 -18.31 -5.31 -9.85
C ASN A 108 -17.27 -4.95 -10.91
N VAL A 109 -16.70 -5.96 -11.56
CA VAL A 109 -15.79 -5.74 -12.68
C VAL A 109 -16.51 -5.04 -13.83
N ASN A 110 -15.99 -3.89 -14.22
CA ASN A 110 -16.46 -3.14 -15.38
C ASN A 110 -15.29 -2.93 -16.34
N PRO A 111 -15.31 -3.51 -17.55
CA PRO A 111 -14.25 -3.34 -18.54
C PRO A 111 -13.96 -1.88 -18.93
N LYS A 112 -14.90 -0.96 -18.69
CA LYS A 112 -14.71 0.49 -18.93
C LYS A 112 -14.02 1.21 -17.78
N MET A 113 -13.76 0.54 -16.66
CA MET A 113 -13.09 1.08 -15.48
C MET A 113 -11.87 0.22 -15.16
N GLN A 114 -10.71 0.67 -15.62
CA GLN A 114 -9.45 -0.09 -15.52
C GLN A 114 -9.13 -0.51 -14.07
N SER A 115 -9.40 0.36 -13.08
CA SER A 115 -9.17 0.01 -11.67
C SER A 115 -9.98 -1.20 -11.21
N SER A 116 -11.18 -1.43 -11.77
CA SER A 116 -12.00 -2.59 -11.43
C SER A 116 -11.47 -3.89 -12.03
N VAL A 117 -10.92 -3.81 -13.25
CA VAL A 117 -10.27 -4.92 -13.94
C VAL A 117 -8.98 -5.30 -13.23
N ASP A 118 -8.12 -4.30 -12.97
CA ASP A 118 -6.86 -4.50 -12.27
C ASP A 118 -7.07 -5.10 -10.88
N ALA A 119 -8.07 -4.61 -10.14
CA ALA A 119 -8.36 -5.12 -8.80
C ALA A 119 -8.76 -6.60 -8.84
N ASN A 120 -9.60 -6.99 -9.80
CA ASN A 120 -9.99 -8.38 -9.99
C ASN A 120 -8.78 -9.26 -10.37
N GLU A 121 -7.87 -8.79 -11.21
CA GLU A 121 -6.67 -9.54 -11.58
C GLU A 121 -5.71 -9.71 -10.40
N VAL A 122 -5.49 -8.67 -9.59
CA VAL A 122 -4.68 -8.75 -8.37
C VAL A 122 -5.28 -9.76 -7.39
N VAL A 123 -6.59 -9.68 -7.13
CA VAL A 123 -7.29 -10.63 -6.25
C VAL A 123 -7.20 -12.06 -6.78
N SER A 124 -7.38 -12.24 -8.09
CA SER A 124 -7.28 -13.56 -8.73
C SER A 124 -5.89 -14.17 -8.60
N TYR A 125 -4.84 -13.36 -8.72
CA TYR A 125 -3.46 -13.78 -8.51
C TYR A 125 -3.24 -14.28 -7.08
N PHE A 126 -3.61 -13.49 -6.07
CA PHE A 126 -3.40 -13.88 -4.67
C PHE A 126 -4.28 -15.04 -4.22
N ASN A 127 -5.50 -15.18 -4.75
CA ASN A 127 -6.31 -16.37 -4.48
C ASN A 127 -5.68 -17.67 -4.99
N GLN A 128 -4.78 -17.59 -5.99
CA GLN A 128 -4.02 -18.74 -6.50
C GLN A 128 -2.72 -18.95 -5.73
N GLU A 129 -1.97 -17.88 -5.46
CA GLU A 129 -0.63 -17.95 -4.87
C GLU A 129 -0.63 -18.00 -3.32
N GLU A 130 -1.59 -17.33 -2.67
CA GLU A 130 -1.79 -17.31 -1.22
C GLU A 130 -3.27 -17.51 -0.85
N PRO A 131 -3.84 -18.72 -1.01
CA PRO A 131 -5.28 -18.97 -0.81
C PRO A 131 -5.82 -18.63 0.60
N ASP A 132 -4.95 -18.59 1.59
CA ASP A 132 -5.29 -18.22 2.97
C ASP A 132 -5.30 -16.70 3.22
N LEU A 133 -4.86 -15.89 2.24
CA LEU A 133 -4.90 -14.44 2.33
C LEU A 133 -6.33 -13.94 2.11
N GLU A 134 -6.86 -13.20 3.09
CA GLU A 134 -8.15 -12.53 2.95
C GLU A 134 -7.99 -11.26 2.09
N ILE A 135 -8.14 -11.41 0.78
CA ILE A 135 -8.07 -10.31 -0.19
C ILE A 135 -9.36 -10.23 -1.02
N GLU A 136 -9.94 -9.03 -1.11
CA GLU A 136 -11.13 -8.79 -1.92
C GLU A 136 -11.00 -7.51 -2.74
N GLY A 137 -11.63 -7.52 -3.91
CA GLY A 137 -11.61 -6.43 -4.86
C GLY A 137 -12.25 -6.86 -6.19
N PRO A 138 -12.72 -5.92 -7.02
CA PRO A 138 -12.79 -4.49 -6.74
C PRO A 138 -13.74 -4.16 -5.60
N ILE A 139 -13.34 -3.25 -4.71
CA ILE A 139 -14.17 -2.82 -3.59
C ILE A 139 -14.13 -1.30 -3.45
N ALA A 140 -15.31 -0.69 -3.27
CA ALA A 140 -15.40 0.74 -2.98
C ALA A 140 -14.92 1.03 -1.55
N PHE A 141 -14.35 2.23 -1.34
CA PHE A 141 -13.76 2.60 -0.05
C PHE A 141 -14.74 2.47 1.11
N ASP A 142 -15.98 2.94 0.94
CA ASP A 142 -17.03 2.86 1.96
C ASP A 142 -17.38 1.41 2.31
N ALA A 143 -17.47 0.51 1.32
CA ALA A 143 -17.72 -0.91 1.54
C ALA A 143 -16.54 -1.60 2.25
N ALA A 144 -15.30 -1.18 1.97
CA ALA A 144 -14.11 -1.72 2.60
C ALA A 144 -14.03 -1.33 4.09
N ILE A 145 -14.31 -0.07 4.43
CA ILE A 145 -14.14 0.47 5.79
C ILE A 145 -15.41 0.41 6.66
N ASN A 146 -16.60 0.20 6.09
CA ASN A 146 -17.86 0.21 6.84
C ASN A 146 -18.74 -1.00 6.52
N LYS A 147 -18.89 -1.92 7.49
CA LYS A 147 -19.75 -3.11 7.35
C LYS A 147 -21.23 -2.75 7.08
N LYS A 148 -21.74 -1.64 7.62
CA LYS A 148 -23.13 -1.20 7.36
C LYS A 148 -23.31 -0.79 5.89
N ALA A 149 -22.33 -0.11 5.30
CA ALA A 149 -22.37 0.26 3.87
C ALA A 149 -22.44 -1.00 2.99
N SER A 150 -21.63 -2.01 3.33
CA SER A 150 -21.63 -3.32 2.68
C SER A 150 -23.01 -4.01 2.75
N ILE A 151 -23.64 -4.03 3.93
CA ILE A 151 -25.00 -4.60 4.11
C ILE A 151 -26.05 -3.85 3.28
N ILE A 152 -26.04 -2.51 3.29
CA ILE A 152 -26.98 -1.68 2.53
C ILE A 152 -26.86 -1.95 1.03
N LYS A 153 -25.63 -2.08 0.54
CA LYS A 153 -25.31 -2.39 -0.86
C LYS A 153 -25.47 -3.88 -1.20
N LYS A 154 -25.79 -4.74 -0.23
CA LYS A 154 -25.90 -6.20 -0.37
C LYS A 154 -24.62 -6.84 -0.91
N ILE A 155 -23.48 -6.36 -0.44
CA ILE A 155 -22.16 -6.90 -0.77
C ILE A 155 -21.86 -8.04 0.21
N ASP A 156 -21.64 -9.24 -0.31
CA ASP A 156 -21.19 -10.38 0.48
C ASP A 156 -19.66 -10.35 0.57
N SER A 157 -19.17 -9.68 1.62
CA SER A 157 -17.73 -9.47 1.87
C SER A 157 -17.35 -9.92 3.28
N LYS A 158 -16.26 -10.66 3.37
CA LYS A 158 -15.66 -11.12 4.63
C LYS A 158 -14.78 -10.04 5.26
N ILE A 159 -14.20 -9.16 4.45
CA ILE A 159 -13.29 -8.09 4.92
C ILE A 159 -13.98 -6.75 5.19
N SER A 160 -15.19 -6.52 4.67
CA SER A 160 -15.91 -5.25 4.83
C SER A 160 -15.98 -4.79 6.28
N GLY A 161 -15.59 -3.55 6.54
CA GLY A 161 -15.55 -2.97 7.88
C GLY A 161 -14.38 -3.42 8.74
N ASN A 162 -13.46 -4.22 8.23
CA ASN A 162 -12.35 -4.79 9.01
C ASN A 162 -11.08 -5.00 8.18
N VAL A 163 -10.82 -4.17 7.17
CA VAL A 163 -9.58 -4.20 6.38
C VAL A 163 -8.37 -3.75 7.22
N ASP A 164 -7.24 -4.44 7.06
CA ASP A 164 -5.94 -4.05 7.61
C ASP A 164 -5.17 -3.18 6.62
N GLY A 165 -5.37 -3.42 5.32
CA GLY A 165 -4.68 -2.71 4.25
C GLY A 165 -5.51 -2.46 3.01
N LEU A 166 -5.25 -1.33 2.36
CA LEU A 166 -5.92 -0.89 1.14
C LEU A 166 -4.91 -0.65 0.03
N ILE A 167 -5.20 -1.21 -1.14
CA ILE A 167 -4.43 -0.96 -2.37
C ILE A 167 -5.20 0.04 -3.22
N VAL A 168 -4.65 1.24 -3.41
CA VAL A 168 -5.28 2.28 -4.22
C VAL A 168 -5.03 2.07 -5.73
N PRO A 169 -5.91 2.56 -6.62
CA PRO A 169 -5.73 2.37 -8.06
C PRO A 169 -4.50 3.06 -8.65
N GLN A 170 -4.19 4.26 -8.15
CA GLN A 170 -3.16 5.19 -8.65
C GLN A 170 -2.81 6.22 -7.58
N ILE A 171 -1.72 6.95 -7.79
CA ILE A 171 -1.15 7.88 -6.81
C ILE A 171 -2.12 9.01 -6.45
N GLU A 172 -2.91 9.53 -7.38
CA GLU A 172 -3.85 10.62 -7.11
C GLU A 172 -4.92 10.17 -6.12
N SER A 173 -5.45 8.95 -6.28
CA SER A 173 -6.42 8.39 -5.35
C SER A 173 -5.82 8.18 -3.96
N GLY A 174 -4.59 7.66 -3.90
CA GLY A 174 -3.87 7.49 -2.63
C GLY A 174 -3.53 8.81 -1.95
N ASN A 175 -3.05 9.78 -2.70
CA ASN A 175 -2.65 11.09 -2.18
C ASN A 175 -3.84 11.90 -1.66
N ILE A 176 -4.97 11.87 -2.39
CA ILE A 176 -6.22 12.51 -1.94
C ILE A 176 -6.75 11.80 -0.69
N LEU A 177 -6.74 10.46 -0.65
CA LEU A 177 -7.20 9.70 0.52
C LEU A 177 -6.33 9.99 1.74
N TYR A 178 -4.99 9.93 1.58
CA TYR A 178 -4.03 10.27 2.64
C TYR A 178 -4.34 11.64 3.26
N LYS A 179 -4.45 12.68 2.42
CA LYS A 179 -4.72 14.03 2.90
C LYS A 179 -6.11 14.14 3.53
N SER A 180 -7.10 13.47 2.97
CA SER A 180 -8.46 13.45 3.53
C SER A 180 -8.49 12.84 4.94
N LEU A 181 -7.77 11.75 5.16
CA LEU A 181 -7.69 11.12 6.48
C LEU A 181 -7.00 12.03 7.50
N VAL A 182 -5.86 12.62 7.15
CA VAL A 182 -5.10 13.51 8.05
C VAL A 182 -5.89 14.78 8.36
N TYR A 183 -6.34 15.51 7.33
CA TYR A 183 -6.85 16.88 7.49
C TYR A 183 -8.35 16.95 7.79
N LEU A 184 -9.14 15.93 7.44
CA LEU A 184 -10.60 15.93 7.67
C LEU A 184 -11.03 14.90 8.71
N SER A 185 -10.25 13.85 8.93
CA SER A 185 -10.62 12.75 9.85
C SER A 185 -9.80 12.73 11.15
N ASN A 186 -8.92 13.74 11.36
CA ASN A 186 -8.00 13.83 12.50
C ASN A 186 -7.17 12.55 12.70
N ALA A 187 -6.76 11.91 11.59
CA ALA A 187 -5.92 10.73 11.66
C ALA A 187 -4.47 11.12 11.94
N ASP A 188 -3.82 10.38 12.84
CA ASP A 188 -2.37 10.37 12.97
C ASP A 188 -1.78 9.42 11.92
N VAL A 189 -0.63 9.77 11.36
CA VAL A 189 0.06 9.03 10.28
C VAL A 189 1.56 9.00 10.46
#